data_AF-A0A7S4WC69-F1
#
_entry.id   AF-A0A7S4WC69-F1
#
_cell.length_a   1.000
_cell.length_b   1.000
_cell.length_c   1.000
_cell.angle_alpha   90.00
_cell.angle_beta   90.00
_cell.angle_gamma   90.00
#
_symmetry.space_group_name_H-M   'P 1'
#
loop_
_entity.id
_entity.type
_entity.pdbx_description
1 polymer ?
#
loop_
_entity_poly.entity_id
_entity_poly.type
_entity_poly.pdbx_seq_one_letter_code
_entity_poly.pdbx_strand_id
1 'polypeptide(L)'
;MEQTDGVANGIAYDAKIAFLDIGFPDQSLSLPRRDSDILSTGRGTGDDSKDAHIHSASWGGATNSYTGQARNFDNFMFKNDDFLILVAAGNSGRDGLNSVGTPATAKNILSVGAHNSVKSASGGLGPTYVADFSSRGPTADGRMKPDILAPGKFLVSAGADPENPGSCDDGSLTDKPFRSGSSPGLLSLAGTSMATPATSGSAALIRQYLVEGWHQEGTKGSGQSVQPSGALVKAILMNGAQFMEGVDDGGFTGNPSPVEQYDTNQGFGRVSLMDSVFIANKTRVQIAFFEDAVEDGGEHTYNVTIDKSGGCSYPELRATLVWTEPGSQSGCKFCLINDLDLTVTKVDGNGMVMETYYPNGKNGRDTTNNAERAIVGNTKDGDQFVVTVSGTNLESDRQKYAVVMSGCFGGSAVSSAGGNAFEDDDSNDRRKFILIGVGAGVAAILVFIFCICCCKRRK
;
A
#
# COMPACT_ATOMS: atom_id res chain seq x y z
N MET A 1 7.98 29.99 -7.17
CA MET A 1 7.27 30.32 -5.92
C MET A 1 8.25 30.01 -4.81
N GLU A 2 8.56 31.00 -3.97
CA GLU A 2 9.44 30.80 -2.81
C GLU A 2 8.83 29.73 -1.90
N GLN A 3 9.69 28.81 -1.49
CA GLN A 3 9.41 27.65 -0.67
C GLN A 3 9.10 28.11 0.75
N THR A 4 7.96 27.69 1.30
CA THR A 4 7.63 27.90 2.70
C THR A 4 7.90 26.61 3.46
N ASP A 5 8.49 26.71 4.66
CA ASP A 5 8.64 25.62 5.64
C ASP A 5 7.28 25.23 6.25
N GLY A 6 6.27 25.11 5.39
CA GLY A 6 4.87 24.96 5.75
C GLY A 6 4.58 23.65 6.49
N VAL A 7 3.65 23.72 7.43
CA VAL A 7 3.27 22.61 8.33
C VAL A 7 2.36 21.56 7.68
N ALA A 8 1.85 21.82 6.47
CA ALA A 8 0.89 20.97 5.76
C ALA A 8 1.27 20.70 4.29
N ASN A 9 2.57 20.72 3.98
CA ASN A 9 3.10 20.37 2.67
C ASN A 9 2.64 18.98 2.19
N GLY A 10 2.33 18.88 0.90
CA GLY A 10 2.01 17.60 0.27
C GLY A 10 3.23 16.66 0.26
N ILE A 11 2.99 15.35 0.16
CA ILE A 11 4.04 14.32 0.21
C ILE A 11 5.11 14.53 -0.88
N ALA A 12 4.69 14.91 -2.10
CA ALA A 12 5.58 15.24 -3.22
C ALA A 12 5.42 16.72 -3.59
N TYR A 13 5.82 17.62 -2.69
CA TYR A 13 5.54 19.06 -2.79
C TYR A 13 6.11 19.74 -4.06
N ASP A 14 7.20 19.21 -4.64
CA ASP A 14 7.80 19.75 -5.87
C ASP A 14 7.19 19.21 -7.17
N ALA A 15 6.31 18.19 -7.07
CA ALA A 15 5.67 17.58 -8.23
C ALA A 15 4.77 18.59 -8.95
N LYS A 16 4.70 18.48 -10.29
CA LYS A 16 3.76 19.25 -11.09
C LYS A 16 2.39 18.59 -11.07
N ILE A 17 1.34 19.41 -11.18
CA ILE A 17 -0.05 18.95 -11.15
C ILE A 17 -0.70 19.36 -12.46
N ALA A 18 -1.28 18.38 -13.16
CA ALA A 18 -2.33 18.62 -14.14
C ALA A 18 -3.67 18.39 -13.44
N PHE A 19 -4.61 19.34 -13.60
CA PHE A 19 -5.88 19.31 -12.89
C PHE A 19 -7.03 19.41 -13.89
N LEU A 20 -8.03 18.53 -13.74
CA LEU A 20 -9.29 18.60 -14.46
C LEU A 20 -10.41 18.82 -13.45
N ASP A 21 -11.07 19.97 -13.53
CA ASP A 21 -12.25 20.24 -12.72
C ASP A 21 -13.47 19.50 -13.28
N ILE A 22 -14.03 18.61 -12.46
CA ILE A 22 -15.24 17.83 -12.74
C ILE A 22 -16.36 18.14 -11.75
N GLY A 23 -16.12 19.05 -10.79
CA GLY A 23 -17.05 19.40 -9.73
C GLY A 23 -18.04 20.48 -10.18
N PHE A 24 -19.26 20.38 -9.67
CA PHE A 24 -20.27 21.41 -9.84
C PHE A 24 -20.55 22.10 -8.50
N PRO A 25 -21.09 23.33 -8.49
CA PRO A 25 -21.41 24.06 -7.25
C PRO A 25 -22.38 23.32 -6.31
N ASP A 26 -23.17 22.37 -6.84
CA ASP A 26 -24.07 21.52 -6.07
C ASP A 26 -23.39 20.26 -5.47
N GLN A 27 -22.06 20.21 -5.53
CA GLN A 27 -21.21 19.10 -5.08
C GLN A 27 -21.36 17.81 -5.90
N SER A 28 -22.08 17.84 -7.02
CA SER A 28 -22.12 16.73 -7.96
C SER A 28 -20.86 16.68 -8.83
N LEU A 29 -20.62 15.52 -9.43
CA LEU A 29 -19.53 15.31 -10.38
C LEU A 29 -20.12 15.14 -11.79
N SER A 30 -19.53 15.83 -12.76
CA SER A 30 -19.78 15.57 -14.19
C SER A 30 -18.53 15.00 -14.81
N LEU A 31 -18.54 13.68 -15.00
CA LEU A 31 -17.44 12.99 -15.66
C LEU A 31 -17.54 13.16 -17.18
N PRO A 32 -16.42 13.30 -17.89
CA PRO A 32 -16.41 13.25 -19.35
C PRO A 32 -17.07 11.97 -19.88
N ARG A 33 -17.66 12.05 -21.07
CA ARG A 33 -18.33 10.91 -21.71
C ARG A 33 -17.39 9.70 -21.90
N ARG A 34 -16.11 9.94 -22.14
CA ARG A 34 -15.09 8.90 -22.28
C ARG A 34 -14.15 8.99 -21.09
N ASP A 35 -13.96 7.88 -20.37
CA ASP A 35 -13.00 7.82 -19.26
C ASP A 35 -11.57 8.16 -19.72
N SER A 36 -11.22 7.91 -20.99
CA SER A 36 -9.93 8.32 -21.54
C SER A 36 -9.69 9.83 -21.52
N ASP A 37 -10.75 10.65 -21.59
CA ASP A 37 -10.62 12.11 -21.62
C ASP A 37 -10.15 12.63 -20.26
N ILE A 38 -10.61 12.05 -19.15
CA ILE A 38 -10.12 12.38 -17.81
C ILE A 38 -8.75 11.74 -17.54
N LEU A 39 -8.55 10.48 -17.94
CA LEU A 39 -7.29 9.75 -17.68
C LEU A 39 -6.10 10.29 -18.49
N SER A 40 -6.35 10.95 -19.63
CA SER A 40 -5.31 11.57 -20.46
C SER A 40 -4.95 13.00 -20.03
N THR A 41 -5.57 13.54 -18.98
CA THR A 41 -5.26 14.89 -18.47
C THR A 41 -3.77 15.02 -18.15
N GLY A 42 -3.09 15.97 -18.80
CA GLY A 42 -1.66 16.19 -18.61
C GLY A 42 -0.75 15.21 -19.34
N ARG A 43 -1.27 14.33 -20.22
CA ARG A 43 -0.46 13.45 -21.09
C ARG A 43 -0.40 13.96 -22.53
N GLY A 44 0.58 13.46 -23.30
CA GLY A 44 0.71 13.75 -24.73
C GLY A 44 1.26 15.14 -25.01
N THR A 45 2.10 15.68 -24.13
CA THR A 45 2.72 17.01 -24.29
C THR A 45 3.82 17.03 -25.36
N GLY A 46 4.23 15.85 -25.85
CA GLY A 46 5.37 15.67 -26.74
C GLY A 46 6.72 15.62 -26.01
N ASP A 47 6.70 15.70 -24.68
CA ASP A 47 7.86 15.61 -23.79
C ASP A 47 7.47 14.76 -22.56
N ASP A 48 7.96 13.52 -22.50
CA ASP A 48 7.63 12.56 -21.44
C ASP A 48 7.92 13.10 -20.02
N SER A 49 8.92 13.99 -19.89
CA SER A 49 9.26 14.63 -18.61
C SER A 49 8.20 15.61 -18.11
N LYS A 50 7.30 16.04 -19.00
CA LYS A 50 6.16 16.91 -18.71
C LYS A 50 4.82 16.17 -18.68
N ASP A 51 4.81 14.90 -19.06
CA ASP A 51 3.60 14.10 -19.05
C ASP A 51 3.23 13.66 -17.63
N ALA A 52 1.92 13.58 -17.37
CA ALA A 52 1.40 12.95 -16.17
C ALA A 52 1.60 11.43 -16.25
N HIS A 53 2.21 10.85 -15.22
CA HIS A 53 2.44 9.41 -15.07
C HIS A 53 1.59 8.78 -13.96
N ILE A 54 0.92 9.62 -13.17
CA ILE A 54 0.10 9.23 -12.03
C ILE A 54 -1.23 9.98 -12.13
N HIS A 55 -2.33 9.24 -12.00
CA HIS A 55 -3.68 9.80 -11.90
C HIS A 55 -4.26 9.52 -10.52
N SER A 56 -4.75 10.56 -9.83
CA SER A 56 -5.38 10.43 -8.52
C SER A 56 -6.88 10.72 -8.64
N ALA A 57 -7.71 9.75 -8.29
CA ALA A 57 -9.17 9.83 -8.34
C ALA A 57 -9.79 9.64 -6.95
N SER A 58 -10.03 10.75 -6.25
CA SER A 58 -10.66 10.77 -4.92
C SER A 58 -12.19 10.73 -4.96
N TRP A 59 -12.76 9.94 -5.87
CA TRP A 59 -14.20 9.83 -6.15
C TRP A 59 -14.56 8.41 -6.62
N GLY A 60 -15.86 8.08 -6.60
CA GLY A 60 -16.37 6.80 -7.06
C GLY A 60 -17.88 6.66 -6.80
N GLY A 61 -18.46 5.58 -7.30
CA GLY A 61 -19.84 5.15 -7.02
C GLY A 61 -19.88 3.91 -6.13
N ALA A 62 -21.01 3.68 -5.46
CA ALA A 62 -21.17 2.61 -4.46
C ALA A 62 -21.25 1.18 -5.05
N THR A 63 -21.17 1.00 -6.37
CA THR A 63 -21.28 -0.31 -7.01
C THR A 63 -20.02 -1.15 -6.80
N ASN A 64 -20.15 -2.25 -6.07
CA ASN A 64 -19.05 -3.18 -5.76
C ASN A 64 -18.67 -4.16 -6.89
N SER A 65 -19.48 -4.25 -7.94
CA SER A 65 -19.17 -5.09 -9.10
C SER A 65 -18.14 -4.44 -10.05
N TYR A 66 -17.54 -5.28 -10.89
CA TYR A 66 -16.64 -4.82 -11.96
C TYR A 66 -17.46 -4.16 -13.09
N THR A 67 -17.44 -2.83 -13.16
CA THR A 67 -18.29 -2.07 -14.10
C THR A 67 -17.63 -1.80 -15.46
N GLY A 68 -18.36 -1.16 -16.37
CA GLY A 68 -17.77 -0.64 -17.62
C GLY A 68 -16.67 0.39 -17.37
N GLN A 69 -16.79 1.19 -16.30
CA GLN A 69 -15.76 2.16 -15.92
C GLN A 69 -14.51 1.47 -15.38
N ALA A 70 -14.67 0.45 -14.53
CA ALA A 70 -13.54 -0.35 -14.05
C ALA A 70 -12.77 -1.01 -15.22
N ARG A 71 -13.51 -1.54 -16.20
CA ARG A 71 -12.94 -2.05 -17.46
C ARG A 71 -12.15 -0.99 -18.24
N ASN A 72 -12.69 0.22 -18.34
CA ASN A 72 -12.04 1.30 -19.08
C ASN A 72 -10.74 1.76 -18.38
N PHE A 73 -10.73 1.81 -17.05
CA PHE A 73 -9.54 2.11 -16.26
C PHE A 73 -8.45 1.04 -16.43
N ASP A 74 -8.83 -0.25 -16.36
CA ASP A 74 -7.90 -1.35 -16.60
C ASP A 74 -7.31 -1.30 -18.01
N ASN A 75 -8.15 -1.12 -19.02
CA ASN A 75 -7.69 -0.98 -20.41
C ASN A 75 -6.81 0.25 -20.64
N PHE A 76 -7.02 1.33 -19.89
CA PHE A 76 -6.17 2.51 -20.00
C PHE A 76 -4.77 2.23 -19.48
N MET A 77 -4.63 1.66 -18.28
CA MET A 77 -3.32 1.25 -17.74
C MET A 77 -2.66 0.18 -18.60
N PHE A 78 -3.41 -0.81 -19.10
CA PHE A 78 -2.85 -1.84 -19.97
C PHE A 78 -2.24 -1.28 -21.27
N LYS A 79 -2.81 -0.18 -21.80
CA LYS A 79 -2.31 0.50 -23.00
C LYS A 79 -1.24 1.55 -22.71
N ASN A 80 -1.07 1.95 -21.45
CA ASN A 80 -0.12 2.97 -20.99
C ASN A 80 0.70 2.37 -19.84
N ASP A 81 1.68 1.54 -20.19
CA ASP A 81 2.46 0.73 -19.25
C ASP A 81 3.12 1.60 -18.17
N ASP A 82 3.52 2.83 -18.50
CA ASP A 82 4.14 3.86 -17.66
C ASP A 82 3.19 4.56 -16.67
N PHE A 83 1.90 4.23 -16.68
CA PHE A 83 0.87 5.00 -16.00
C PHE A 83 0.26 4.26 -14.80
N LEU A 84 0.19 4.93 -13.63
CA LEU A 84 -0.48 4.41 -12.44
C LEU A 84 -1.73 5.23 -12.11
N ILE A 85 -2.89 4.57 -12.07
CA ILE A 85 -4.14 5.17 -11.60
C ILE A 85 -4.36 4.76 -10.14
N LEU A 86 -4.62 5.73 -9.27
CA LEU A 86 -5.02 5.55 -7.88
C LEU A 86 -6.46 5.98 -7.69
N VAL A 87 -7.26 5.16 -7.01
CA VAL A 87 -8.69 5.42 -6.79
C VAL A 87 -9.05 5.24 -5.32
N ALA A 88 -9.83 6.17 -4.76
CA ALA A 88 -10.35 6.03 -3.40
C ALA A 88 -11.29 4.82 -3.30
N ALA A 89 -11.10 3.99 -2.27
CA ALA A 89 -11.92 2.79 -2.06
C ALA A 89 -13.40 3.11 -1.76
N GLY A 90 -13.68 4.28 -1.20
CA GLY A 90 -15.00 4.72 -0.76
C GLY A 90 -15.10 4.84 0.77
N ASN A 91 -16.20 5.43 1.26
CA ASN A 91 -16.39 5.74 2.69
C ASN A 91 -17.54 4.97 3.38
N SER A 92 -17.92 3.81 2.83
CA SER A 92 -19.00 2.93 3.31
C SER A 92 -18.53 1.78 4.21
N GLY A 93 -17.35 1.89 4.84
CA GLY A 93 -16.82 0.84 5.71
C GLY A 93 -17.75 0.46 6.87
N ARG A 94 -18.49 1.44 7.43
CA ARG A 94 -19.46 1.20 8.50
C ARG A 94 -20.65 0.34 8.08
N ASP A 95 -20.90 0.23 6.78
CA ASP A 95 -21.94 -0.65 6.21
C ASP A 95 -21.49 -2.11 6.15
N GLY A 96 -20.21 -2.38 6.40
CA GLY A 96 -19.60 -3.70 6.45
C GLY A 96 -18.70 -4.01 5.26
N LEU A 97 -18.48 -5.32 5.04
CA LEU A 97 -17.73 -5.84 3.90
C LEU A 97 -18.47 -5.59 2.57
N ASN A 98 -17.76 -5.74 1.45
CA ASN A 98 -18.29 -5.50 0.08
C ASN A 98 -18.73 -4.05 -0.16
N SER A 99 -18.13 -3.09 0.54
CA SER A 99 -18.43 -1.66 0.44
C SER A 99 -17.49 -0.92 -0.51
N VAL A 100 -16.42 -1.53 -1.01
CA VAL A 100 -15.56 -0.92 -2.03
C VAL A 100 -16.36 -0.64 -3.31
N GLY A 101 -16.23 0.57 -3.83
CA GLY A 101 -17.01 1.07 -4.97
C GLY A 101 -16.25 1.10 -6.30
N THR A 102 -16.96 1.35 -7.40
CA THR A 102 -16.37 1.55 -8.73
C THR A 102 -15.88 3.00 -8.87
N PRO A 103 -14.75 3.29 -9.55
CA PRO A 103 -13.86 2.38 -10.28
C PRO A 103 -12.78 1.71 -9.43
N ALA A 104 -12.80 1.84 -8.10
CA ALA A 104 -11.80 1.19 -7.23
C ALA A 104 -11.85 -0.36 -7.27
N THR A 105 -12.93 -0.91 -7.82
CA THR A 105 -13.06 -2.34 -8.15
C THR A 105 -12.20 -2.80 -9.33
N ALA A 106 -11.58 -1.91 -10.10
CA ALA A 106 -10.71 -2.28 -11.22
C ALA A 106 -9.46 -3.05 -10.77
N LYS A 107 -8.89 -3.89 -11.64
CA LYS A 107 -7.79 -4.82 -11.30
C LYS A 107 -6.44 -4.12 -11.28
N ASN A 108 -6.15 -3.36 -12.32
CA ASN A 108 -4.84 -2.79 -12.60
C ASN A 108 -4.53 -1.59 -11.70
N ILE A 109 -5.55 -0.80 -11.38
CA ILE A 109 -5.43 0.41 -10.55
C ILE A 109 -4.96 0.09 -9.13
N LEU A 110 -4.52 1.12 -8.40
CA LEU A 110 -4.25 1.05 -6.97
C LEU A 110 -5.43 1.68 -6.18
N SER A 111 -6.25 0.83 -5.57
CA SER A 111 -7.37 1.19 -4.71
C SER A 111 -6.86 1.52 -3.33
N VAL A 112 -7.15 2.73 -2.85
CA VAL A 112 -6.60 3.27 -1.61
C VAL A 112 -7.68 3.39 -0.54
N GLY A 113 -7.51 2.66 0.55
CA GLY A 113 -8.29 2.81 1.78
C GLY A 113 -7.64 3.80 2.76
N ALA A 114 -8.31 4.06 3.87
CA ALA A 114 -7.89 5.04 4.87
C ALA A 114 -7.57 4.39 6.21
N HIS A 115 -6.48 4.82 6.83
CA HIS A 115 -6.20 4.62 8.25
C HIS A 115 -6.21 5.95 9.02
N ASN A 116 -6.25 5.89 10.35
CA ASN A 116 -6.18 7.09 11.16
C ASN A 116 -4.80 7.76 11.02
N SER A 117 -4.68 9.09 11.00
CA SER A 117 -3.34 9.71 10.96
C SER A 117 -2.68 9.81 12.33
N VAL A 118 -3.49 10.04 13.35
CA VAL A 118 -3.03 10.32 14.71
C VAL A 118 -3.94 9.62 15.72
N LYS A 119 -3.38 9.29 16.88
CA LYS A 119 -4.16 8.84 18.04
C LYS A 119 -4.92 10.02 18.63
N SER A 120 -6.18 9.83 19.01
CA SER A 120 -6.98 10.89 19.60
C SER A 120 -8.02 10.34 20.58
N ALA A 121 -8.03 10.91 21.79
CA ALA A 121 -8.95 10.53 22.87
C ALA A 121 -10.44 10.72 22.50
N SER A 122 -10.73 11.58 21.52
CA SER A 122 -12.09 11.86 21.03
C SER A 122 -12.46 11.08 19.75
N GLY A 123 -11.72 10.00 19.44
CA GLY A 123 -11.93 9.08 18.32
C GLY A 123 -10.72 9.04 17.38
N GLY A 124 -10.27 7.84 17.00
CA GLY A 124 -9.01 7.61 16.27
C GLY A 124 -8.00 6.84 17.12
N LEU A 125 -7.82 5.54 16.84
CA LEU A 125 -6.92 4.67 17.60
C LEU A 125 -5.43 4.81 17.24
N GLY A 126 -5.10 5.62 16.22
CA GLY A 126 -3.73 5.86 15.79
C GLY A 126 -3.36 5.22 14.44
N PRO A 127 -2.16 5.49 13.92
CA PRO A 127 -1.78 5.18 12.53
C PRO A 127 -1.73 3.70 12.18
N THR A 128 -1.75 2.81 13.17
CA THR A 128 -1.83 1.36 12.99
C THR A 128 -3.25 0.83 12.84
N TYR A 129 -4.28 1.69 12.88
CA TYR A 129 -5.68 1.28 12.79
C TYR A 129 -6.38 1.80 11.55
N VAL A 130 -7.06 0.89 10.83
CA VAL A 130 -7.93 1.22 9.69
C VAL A 130 -9.04 2.13 10.16
N ALA A 131 -9.37 3.18 9.40
CA ALA A 131 -10.44 4.09 9.76
C ALA A 131 -11.82 3.41 9.61
N ASP A 132 -12.71 3.63 10.56
CA ASP A 132 -14.07 3.08 10.61
C ASP A 132 -14.86 3.23 9.30
N PHE A 133 -14.72 4.36 8.62
CA PHE A 133 -15.42 4.65 7.37
C PHE A 133 -14.76 4.04 6.13
N SER A 134 -13.50 3.59 6.19
CA SER A 134 -12.80 3.09 5.01
C SER A 134 -13.54 1.89 4.43
N SER A 135 -13.95 1.96 3.16
CA SER A 135 -14.64 0.85 2.52
C SER A 135 -13.76 -0.39 2.45
N ARG A 136 -14.43 -1.54 2.50
CA ARG A 136 -13.83 -2.85 2.66
C ARG A 136 -14.28 -3.74 1.50
N GLY A 137 -13.38 -4.58 1.05
CA GLY A 137 -13.72 -5.63 0.11
C GLY A 137 -14.44 -6.81 0.80
N PRO A 138 -14.46 -7.97 0.14
CA PRO A 138 -13.93 -8.18 -1.21
C PRO A 138 -14.72 -7.38 -2.27
N THR A 139 -14.19 -7.35 -3.48
CA THR A 139 -15.00 -7.02 -4.66
C THR A 139 -16.01 -8.13 -4.93
N ALA A 140 -17.02 -7.89 -5.76
CA ALA A 140 -18.07 -8.89 -6.04
C ALA A 140 -17.53 -10.20 -6.66
N ASP A 141 -16.36 -10.16 -7.31
CA ASP A 141 -15.66 -11.32 -7.86
C ASP A 141 -14.59 -11.92 -6.93
N GLY A 142 -14.54 -11.48 -5.67
CA GLY A 142 -13.71 -12.08 -4.62
C GLY A 142 -12.31 -11.49 -4.46
N ARG A 143 -11.89 -10.56 -5.34
CA ARG A 143 -10.57 -9.90 -5.19
C ARG A 143 -10.48 -9.08 -3.92
N MET A 144 -9.28 -9.06 -3.36
CA MET A 144 -8.91 -8.25 -2.22
C MET A 144 -8.81 -6.78 -2.63
N LYS A 145 -9.65 -5.95 -2.02
CA LYS A 145 -9.62 -4.48 -2.11
C LYS A 145 -10.00 -3.90 -0.74
N PRO A 146 -9.52 -2.70 -0.36
CA PRO A 146 -8.53 -1.88 -1.06
C PRO A 146 -7.19 -2.63 -1.22
N ASP A 147 -6.34 -2.18 -2.14
CA ASP A 147 -5.01 -2.79 -2.31
C ASP A 147 -4.08 -2.35 -1.17
N ILE A 148 -4.19 -1.09 -0.76
CA ILE A 148 -3.31 -0.47 0.25
C ILE A 148 -4.08 0.57 1.06
N LEU A 149 -3.54 0.93 2.22
CA LEU A 149 -4.04 2.01 3.06
C LEU A 149 -3.05 3.18 3.11
N ALA A 150 -3.57 4.38 3.32
CA ALA A 150 -2.78 5.55 3.65
C ALA A 150 -3.50 6.41 4.69
N PRO A 151 -2.83 7.42 5.29
CA PRO A 151 -3.47 8.27 6.27
C PRO A 151 -4.68 8.97 5.63
N GLY A 152 -5.87 8.80 6.21
CA GLY A 152 -7.11 9.35 5.66
C GLY A 152 -8.07 9.95 6.69
N LYS A 153 -7.78 9.91 7.99
CA LYS A 153 -8.60 10.57 9.04
C LYS A 153 -7.77 11.60 9.80
N PHE A 154 -8.32 12.82 9.91
CA PHE A 154 -7.66 14.00 10.49
C PHE A 154 -6.45 14.47 9.69
N LEU A 155 -6.58 14.51 8.35
CA LEU A 155 -5.52 15.02 7.47
C LEU A 155 -5.69 16.51 7.31
N VAL A 156 -4.65 17.25 7.65
CA VAL A 156 -4.54 18.68 7.36
C VAL A 156 -3.97 18.84 5.95
N SER A 157 -4.63 19.66 5.13
CA SER A 157 -4.17 20.01 3.79
C SER A 157 -4.68 21.42 3.41
N ALA A 158 -4.39 21.85 2.18
CA ALA A 158 -4.80 23.16 1.68
C ALA A 158 -6.32 23.34 1.77
N GLY A 159 -6.74 24.45 2.40
CA GLY A 159 -8.11 24.93 2.39
C GLY A 159 -8.31 25.94 1.26
N ALA A 160 -9.11 25.58 0.26
CA ALA A 160 -9.37 26.48 -0.85
C ALA A 160 -10.07 27.77 -0.37
N ASP A 161 -9.43 28.90 -0.60
CA ASP A 161 -9.99 30.23 -0.39
C ASP A 161 -9.99 30.99 -1.73
N PRO A 162 -11.11 30.98 -2.47
CA PRO A 162 -11.21 31.66 -3.77
C PRO A 162 -10.99 33.17 -3.69
N GLU A 163 -11.19 33.79 -2.54
CA GLU A 163 -11.02 35.24 -2.35
C GLU A 163 -9.56 35.61 -2.09
N ASN A 164 -8.74 34.67 -1.61
CA ASN A 164 -7.34 34.88 -1.24
C ASN A 164 -6.41 33.84 -1.91
N PRO A 165 -6.17 33.94 -3.24
CA PRO A 165 -5.27 33.02 -3.94
C PRO A 165 -3.81 33.23 -3.51
N GLY A 166 -3.13 32.16 -3.10
CA GLY A 166 -1.73 32.18 -2.69
C GLY A 166 -1.36 30.99 -1.80
N SER A 167 -0.08 30.90 -1.41
CA SER A 167 0.31 29.96 -0.34
C SER A 167 -0.18 30.53 0.99
N CYS A 168 -1.10 29.84 1.64
CA CYS A 168 -1.59 30.21 2.96
C CYS A 168 -0.79 29.57 4.10
N ASP A 169 0.15 28.68 3.77
CA ASP A 169 1.03 27.99 4.72
C ASP A 169 2.42 28.63 4.67
N ASP A 170 2.53 29.87 5.13
CA ASP A 170 3.73 30.72 5.05
C ASP A 170 4.76 30.45 6.17
N GLY A 171 4.61 29.34 6.90
CA GLY A 171 5.46 28.99 8.05
C GLY A 171 5.20 29.83 9.30
N SER A 172 4.33 30.84 9.25
CA SER A 172 3.90 31.62 10.42
C SER A 172 2.68 31.01 11.14
N LEU A 173 2.04 30.01 10.52
CA LEU A 173 0.92 29.28 11.10
C LEU A 173 1.40 28.47 12.32
N THR A 174 1.09 28.97 13.51
CA THR A 174 1.34 28.25 14.77
C THR A 174 0.24 27.22 15.10
N ASP A 175 -0.97 27.40 14.53
CA ASP A 175 -2.15 26.59 14.83
C ASP A 175 -2.65 25.80 13.60
N LYS A 176 -2.45 24.48 13.64
CA LYS A 176 -3.04 23.55 12.66
C LYS A 176 -4.47 23.17 13.04
N PRO A 177 -5.42 23.10 12.09
CA PRO A 177 -6.76 22.63 12.41
C PRO A 177 -6.68 21.17 12.89
N PHE A 178 -7.17 20.92 14.10
CA PHE A 178 -7.30 19.57 14.64
C PHE A 178 -8.75 19.11 14.53
N ARG A 179 -9.00 17.98 13.85
CA ARG A 179 -10.34 17.49 13.46
C ARG A 179 -11.04 18.41 12.47
N SER A 180 -12.24 18.03 12.01
CA SER A 180 -13.05 18.73 11.00
C SER A 180 -13.20 20.22 11.32
N GLY A 181 -12.28 21.01 10.80
CA GLY A 181 -12.00 22.37 11.23
C GLY A 181 -11.06 23.07 10.25
N SER A 182 -11.00 24.38 10.37
CA SER A 182 -10.30 25.27 9.44
C SER A 182 -9.42 26.25 10.21
N SER A 183 -8.18 26.44 9.74
CA SER A 183 -7.33 27.60 10.03
C SER A 183 -7.16 28.39 8.73
N PRO A 184 -6.65 29.64 8.72
CA PRO A 184 -6.45 30.39 7.49
C PRO A 184 -5.71 29.58 6.41
N GLY A 185 -6.43 29.22 5.34
CA GLY A 185 -5.99 28.42 4.20
C GLY A 185 -5.57 26.97 4.48
N LEU A 186 -5.89 26.41 5.64
CA LEU A 186 -5.75 24.98 5.94
C LEU A 186 -7.08 24.37 6.39
N LEU A 187 -7.35 23.15 5.95
CA LEU A 187 -8.52 22.36 6.35
C LEU A 187 -8.07 20.99 6.86
N SER A 188 -8.73 20.50 7.90
CA SER A 188 -8.62 19.10 8.31
C SER A 188 -9.85 18.32 7.87
N LEU A 189 -9.64 17.28 7.06
CA LEU A 189 -10.69 16.43 6.50
C LEU A 189 -10.46 14.95 6.80
N ALA A 190 -11.47 14.15 6.52
CA ALA A 190 -11.42 12.70 6.64
C ALA A 190 -12.12 12.03 5.45
N GLY A 191 -11.50 10.97 4.93
CA GLY A 191 -12.00 10.19 3.82
C GLY A 191 -10.90 9.38 3.14
N THR A 192 -11.29 8.32 2.44
CA THR A 192 -10.40 7.66 1.46
C THR A 192 -9.97 8.64 0.35
N SER A 193 -10.76 9.70 0.12
CA SER A 193 -10.43 10.87 -0.69
C SER A 193 -9.18 11.63 -0.22
N MET A 194 -8.79 11.56 1.06
CA MET A 194 -7.56 12.16 1.59
C MET A 194 -6.38 11.18 1.55
N ALA A 195 -6.66 9.88 1.74
CA ALA A 195 -5.64 8.83 1.65
C ALA A 195 -5.09 8.69 0.21
N THR A 196 -5.96 8.75 -0.80
CA THR A 196 -5.61 8.59 -2.22
C THR A 196 -4.53 9.59 -2.71
N PRO A 197 -4.65 10.91 -2.49
CA PRO A 197 -3.60 11.86 -2.87
C PRO A 197 -2.33 11.71 -2.04
N ALA A 198 -2.41 11.29 -0.77
CA ALA A 198 -1.22 10.97 0.03
C ALA A 198 -0.43 9.82 -0.62
N THR A 199 -1.11 8.73 -1.01
CA THR A 199 -0.49 7.63 -1.76
C THR A 199 0.01 8.07 -3.13
N SER A 200 -0.70 8.96 -3.82
CA SER A 200 -0.27 9.47 -5.13
C SER A 200 1.04 10.25 -5.03
N GLY A 201 1.23 11.04 -3.97
CA GLY A 201 2.50 11.68 -3.69
C GLY A 201 3.61 10.67 -3.39
N SER A 202 3.33 9.60 -2.62
CA SER A 202 4.29 8.51 -2.42
C SER A 202 4.66 7.80 -3.73
N ALA A 203 3.70 7.58 -4.62
CA ALA A 203 3.93 7.02 -5.95
C ALA A 203 4.83 7.93 -6.79
N ALA A 204 4.64 9.26 -6.72
CA ALA A 204 5.45 10.23 -7.43
C ALA A 204 6.91 10.22 -6.95
N LEU A 205 7.13 10.13 -5.64
CA LEU A 205 8.48 9.98 -5.07
C LEU A 205 9.15 8.67 -5.49
N ILE A 206 8.41 7.56 -5.53
CA ILE A 206 8.95 6.26 -6.02
C ILE A 206 9.31 6.37 -7.50
N ARG A 207 8.48 7.00 -8.33
CA ARG A 207 8.81 7.22 -9.75
C ARG A 207 10.08 8.06 -9.88
N GLN A 208 10.20 9.15 -9.14
CA GLN A 208 11.41 9.99 -9.12
C GLN A 208 12.64 9.18 -8.71
N TYR A 209 12.52 8.39 -7.64
CA TYR A 209 13.58 7.51 -7.13
C TYR A 209 14.14 6.57 -8.22
N LEU A 210 13.26 5.97 -9.03
CA LEU A 210 13.64 5.07 -10.12
C LEU A 210 14.24 5.83 -11.31
N VAL A 211 13.60 6.91 -11.74
CA VAL A 211 14.05 7.72 -12.89
C VAL A 211 15.39 8.38 -12.62
N GLU A 212 15.63 8.87 -11.40
CA GLU A 212 16.89 9.48 -11.01
C GLU A 212 17.97 8.47 -10.58
N GLY A 213 17.68 7.16 -10.67
CA GLY A 213 18.68 6.11 -10.46
C GLY A 213 19.18 6.02 -9.02
N TRP A 214 18.31 6.11 -8.02
CA TRP A 214 18.72 6.03 -6.61
C TRP A 214 18.91 4.59 -6.11
N HIS A 215 18.42 3.60 -6.85
CA HIS A 215 18.13 2.26 -6.33
C HIS A 215 19.30 1.34 -6.08
N GLN A 216 20.47 1.62 -6.66
CA GLN A 216 21.63 0.74 -6.55
C GLN A 216 22.40 0.96 -5.25
N GLU A 217 22.79 2.21 -4.94
CA GLU A 217 23.58 2.55 -3.75
C GLU A 217 22.84 3.49 -2.79
N GLY A 218 21.55 3.76 -3.04
CA GLY A 218 20.75 4.65 -2.19
C GLY A 218 21.16 6.11 -2.30
N THR A 219 21.85 6.49 -3.38
CA THR A 219 22.26 7.86 -3.72
C THR A 219 21.88 8.18 -5.16
N LYS A 220 21.57 9.45 -5.45
CA LYS A 220 21.14 9.91 -6.77
C LYS A 220 22.14 9.53 -7.87
N GLY A 221 21.66 8.89 -8.94
CA GLY A 221 22.47 8.49 -10.09
C GLY A 221 23.39 7.29 -9.87
N SER A 222 23.29 6.61 -8.73
CA SER A 222 24.07 5.39 -8.47
C SER A 222 23.63 4.19 -9.31
N GLY A 223 22.33 4.14 -9.65
CA GLY A 223 21.74 3.15 -10.54
C GLY A 223 21.42 3.71 -11.92
N GLN A 224 21.14 2.81 -12.86
CA GLN A 224 20.61 3.19 -14.17
C GLN A 224 19.24 3.87 -14.01
N SER A 225 18.99 4.90 -14.83
CA SER A 225 17.67 5.52 -14.93
C SER A 225 16.66 4.51 -15.46
N VAL A 226 15.54 4.33 -14.75
CA VAL A 226 14.46 3.42 -15.13
C VAL A 226 13.22 4.24 -15.43
N GLN A 227 12.54 3.95 -16.53
CA GLN A 227 11.18 4.43 -16.81
C GLN A 227 10.20 3.36 -16.33
N PRO A 228 9.67 3.47 -15.10
CA PRO A 228 8.96 2.36 -14.49
C PRO A 228 7.56 2.19 -15.07
N SER A 229 7.09 0.95 -15.17
CA SER A 229 5.66 0.73 -15.37
C SER A 229 4.85 1.16 -14.14
N GLY A 230 3.56 1.41 -14.33
CA GLY A 230 2.60 1.54 -13.24
C GLY A 230 2.53 0.29 -12.37
N ALA A 231 2.77 -0.90 -12.94
CA ALA A 231 2.84 -2.16 -12.20
C ALA A 231 4.04 -2.18 -11.24
N LEU A 232 5.22 -1.69 -11.66
CA LEU A 232 6.41 -1.60 -10.81
C LEU A 232 6.20 -0.60 -9.67
N VAL A 233 5.67 0.60 -9.94
CA VAL A 233 5.39 1.58 -8.87
C VAL A 233 4.36 1.02 -7.87
N LYS A 234 3.32 0.33 -8.37
CA LYS A 234 2.33 -0.36 -7.54
C LYS A 234 2.97 -1.49 -6.71
N ALA A 235 3.82 -2.32 -7.30
CA ALA A 235 4.52 -3.40 -6.61
C ALA A 235 5.42 -2.88 -5.49
N ILE A 236 6.17 -1.78 -5.70
CA ILE A 236 7.03 -1.17 -4.69
C ILE A 236 6.21 -0.68 -3.49
N LEU A 237 5.10 0.03 -3.74
CA LEU A 237 4.19 0.51 -2.68
C LEU A 237 3.64 -0.66 -1.85
N MET A 238 3.20 -1.73 -2.51
CA MET A 238 2.60 -2.90 -1.87
C MET A 238 3.63 -3.75 -1.14
N ASN A 239 4.86 -3.85 -1.66
CA ASN A 239 5.94 -4.63 -1.05
C ASN A 239 6.39 -4.03 0.29
N GLY A 240 6.52 -2.70 0.34
CA GLY A 240 6.87 -1.99 1.58
C GLY A 240 5.70 -1.75 2.52
N ALA A 241 4.47 -2.09 2.16
CA ALA A 241 3.30 -1.85 2.99
C ALA A 241 3.39 -2.59 4.34
N GLN A 242 2.95 -1.94 5.42
CA GLN A 242 3.05 -2.42 6.79
C GLN A 242 1.71 -2.90 7.32
N PHE A 243 1.73 -4.00 8.08
CA PHE A 243 0.53 -4.58 8.69
C PHE A 243 -0.16 -3.62 9.67
N MET A 244 -1.49 -3.69 9.71
CA MET A 244 -2.36 -2.94 10.62
C MET A 244 -2.69 -3.74 11.87
N GLU A 245 -2.87 -3.08 13.00
CA GLU A 245 -3.22 -3.72 14.28
C GLU A 245 -4.71 -4.07 14.40
N GLY A 246 -5.56 -3.38 13.65
CA GLY A 246 -7.00 -3.61 13.66
C GLY A 246 -7.79 -2.55 12.90
N VAL A 247 -9.11 -2.69 12.93
CA VAL A 247 -10.05 -1.67 12.47
C VAL A 247 -10.51 -0.85 13.67
N ASP A 248 -10.37 0.47 13.59
CA ASP A 248 -11.01 1.39 14.53
C ASP A 248 -12.50 1.39 14.25
N ASP A 249 -13.29 0.70 15.07
CA ASP A 249 -14.75 0.64 14.95
C ASP A 249 -15.44 1.88 15.53
N GLY A 250 -14.75 3.02 15.66
CA GLY A 250 -15.36 4.29 16.09
C GLY A 250 -15.99 4.25 17.48
N GLY A 251 -15.62 3.27 18.30
CA GLY A 251 -16.20 3.03 19.63
C GLY A 251 -17.54 2.26 19.63
N PHE A 252 -18.03 1.78 18.48
CA PHE A 252 -19.33 1.07 18.39
C PHE A 252 -19.35 -0.29 19.09
N THR A 253 -18.22 -1.01 19.08
CA THR A 253 -18.07 -2.37 19.64
C THR A 253 -17.26 -2.38 20.95
N GLY A 254 -16.74 -1.21 21.38
CA GLY A 254 -15.90 -1.05 22.56
C GLY A 254 -14.45 -1.52 22.42
N ASN A 255 -14.10 -2.27 21.37
CA ASN A 255 -12.73 -2.70 21.04
C ASN A 255 -12.50 -2.69 19.53
N PRO A 256 -11.28 -2.41 19.04
CA PRO A 256 -10.97 -2.55 17.62
C PRO A 256 -11.19 -3.98 17.12
N SER A 257 -11.75 -4.10 15.90
CA SER A 257 -11.90 -5.40 15.24
C SER A 257 -10.55 -5.92 14.74
N PRO A 258 -10.28 -7.24 14.86
CA PRO A 258 -9.03 -7.83 14.41
C PRO A 258 -8.93 -7.83 12.88
N VAL A 259 -7.69 -7.89 12.40
CA VAL A 259 -7.35 -8.01 10.97
C VAL A 259 -6.31 -9.10 10.77
N GLU A 260 -6.25 -9.66 9.56
CA GLU A 260 -5.23 -10.64 9.15
C GLU A 260 -4.25 -10.04 8.14
N GLN A 261 -3.04 -10.61 8.01
CA GLN A 261 -1.94 -10.05 7.18
C GLN A 261 -2.39 -9.72 5.75
N TYR A 262 -3.30 -10.52 5.21
CA TYR A 262 -3.96 -10.31 3.93
C TYR A 262 -5.45 -10.47 4.15
N ASP A 263 -6.16 -9.35 4.21
CA ASP A 263 -7.60 -9.33 4.33
C ASP A 263 -8.21 -8.17 3.53
N THR A 264 -9.53 -8.14 3.47
CA THR A 264 -10.27 -7.14 2.71
C THR A 264 -10.52 -5.83 3.49
N ASN A 265 -9.96 -5.70 4.69
CA ASN A 265 -9.95 -4.45 5.46
C ASN A 265 -8.73 -3.60 5.12
N GLN A 266 -7.56 -4.24 5.01
CA GLN A 266 -6.27 -3.56 4.86
C GLN A 266 -5.53 -3.84 3.55
N GLY A 267 -5.92 -4.88 2.80
CA GLY A 267 -5.19 -5.32 1.63
C GLY A 267 -3.76 -5.72 1.99
N PHE A 268 -2.79 -5.04 1.39
CA PHE A 268 -1.36 -5.27 1.65
C PHE A 268 -0.83 -4.50 2.87
N GLY A 269 -1.66 -3.65 3.49
CA GLY A 269 -1.32 -2.85 4.66
C GLY A 269 -1.22 -1.35 4.34
N ARG A 270 -0.60 -0.57 5.23
CA ARG A 270 -0.38 0.87 5.04
C ARG A 270 0.91 1.19 4.29
N VAL A 271 0.89 2.22 3.47
CA VAL A 271 2.09 2.75 2.78
C VAL A 271 3.21 3.07 3.78
N SER A 272 4.43 2.65 3.46
CA SER A 272 5.65 3.05 4.18
C SER A 272 6.82 3.20 3.22
N LEU A 273 7.20 4.45 2.89
CA LEU A 273 8.37 4.69 2.04
C LEU A 273 9.68 4.20 2.68
N MET A 274 9.75 4.18 4.02
CA MET A 274 10.89 3.65 4.78
C MET A 274 11.14 2.16 4.56
N ASP A 275 10.11 1.44 4.11
CA ASP A 275 10.13 0.00 3.82
C ASP A 275 9.92 -0.29 2.33
N SER A 276 9.74 0.74 1.50
CA SER A 276 9.49 0.59 0.06
C SER A 276 10.72 0.89 -0.80
N VAL A 277 11.60 1.80 -0.37
CA VAL A 277 12.78 2.22 -1.16
C VAL A 277 14.07 2.11 -0.37
N PHE A 278 15.19 1.90 -1.06
CA PHE A 278 16.52 1.92 -0.46
C PHE A 278 17.14 3.31 -0.59
N ILE A 279 17.40 3.99 0.52
CA ILE A 279 18.18 5.22 0.62
C ILE A 279 19.23 5.01 1.69
N ALA A 280 20.50 5.18 1.33
CA ALA A 280 21.63 4.92 2.21
C ALA A 280 21.50 5.75 3.50
N ASN A 281 21.69 5.12 4.66
CA ASN A 281 21.58 5.72 6.01
C ASN A 281 20.19 6.25 6.38
N LYS A 282 19.17 6.05 5.56
CA LYS A 282 17.84 6.63 5.79
C LYS A 282 16.77 5.58 5.89
N THR A 283 16.73 4.61 4.97
CA THR A 283 15.74 3.53 5.02
C THR A 283 16.33 2.26 5.58
N ARG A 284 15.45 1.30 5.89
CA ARG A 284 15.80 0.09 6.66
C ARG A 284 15.97 -1.15 5.81
N VAL A 285 15.76 -1.02 4.50
CA VAL A 285 15.59 -2.15 3.60
C VAL A 285 16.34 -1.90 2.29
N GLN A 286 16.83 -2.98 1.70
CA GLN A 286 17.33 -2.98 0.32
C GLN A 286 16.28 -3.57 -0.59
N ILE A 287 16.27 -3.12 -1.85
CA ILE A 287 15.31 -3.58 -2.84
C ILE A 287 16.03 -4.13 -4.07
N ALA A 288 15.42 -5.13 -4.68
CA ALA A 288 15.72 -5.59 -6.03
C ALA A 288 14.41 -5.68 -6.79
N PHE A 289 14.40 -5.31 -8.07
CA PHE A 289 13.18 -5.34 -8.87
C PHE A 289 13.48 -5.72 -10.30
N PHE A 290 12.49 -6.33 -10.93
CA PHE A 290 12.56 -6.80 -12.32
C PHE A 290 11.23 -6.52 -13.01
N GLU A 291 11.30 -6.12 -14.27
CA GLU A 291 10.17 -6.05 -15.18
C GLU A 291 10.45 -7.00 -16.35
N ASP A 292 9.54 -7.95 -16.58
CA ASP A 292 9.72 -9.00 -17.58
C ASP A 292 8.36 -9.43 -18.16
N ALA A 293 8.34 -10.39 -19.08
CA ALA A 293 7.13 -10.98 -19.61
C ALA A 293 7.25 -12.50 -19.68
N VAL A 294 6.44 -13.21 -18.90
CA VAL A 294 6.40 -14.68 -18.88
C VAL A 294 5.47 -15.20 -19.97
N GLU A 295 5.85 -16.31 -20.61
CA GLU A 295 4.98 -17.03 -21.55
C GLU A 295 3.97 -17.95 -20.87
N ASP A 296 2.93 -18.36 -21.61
CA ASP A 296 1.96 -19.35 -21.12
C ASP A 296 2.62 -20.71 -20.86
N GLY A 297 2.46 -21.24 -19.66
CA GLY A 297 3.19 -22.40 -19.14
C GLY A 297 4.66 -22.15 -18.80
N GLY A 298 5.16 -20.92 -18.97
CA GLY A 298 6.55 -20.53 -18.68
C GLY A 298 6.78 -20.16 -17.22
N GLU A 299 8.06 -20.09 -16.83
CA GLU A 299 8.49 -19.63 -15.51
C GLU A 299 9.80 -18.84 -15.57
N HIS A 300 9.90 -17.81 -14.73
CA HIS A 300 11.13 -17.06 -14.49
C HIS A 300 11.54 -17.21 -13.02
N THR A 301 12.84 -17.37 -12.76
CA THR A 301 13.38 -17.56 -11.41
C THR A 301 14.41 -16.49 -11.06
N TYR A 302 14.37 -16.05 -9.80
CA TYR A 302 15.27 -15.05 -9.23
C TYR A 302 15.90 -15.60 -7.96
N ASN A 303 17.22 -15.80 -8.00
CA ASN A 303 17.97 -16.29 -6.85
C ASN A 303 18.30 -15.14 -5.91
N VAL A 304 17.96 -15.30 -4.64
CA VAL A 304 18.16 -14.32 -3.58
C VAL A 304 19.01 -14.95 -2.49
N THR A 305 20.08 -14.27 -2.11
CA THR A 305 20.86 -14.62 -0.91
C THR A 305 20.70 -13.49 0.10
N ILE A 306 20.33 -13.86 1.32
CA ILE A 306 20.25 -12.91 2.43
C ILE A 306 21.66 -12.62 2.92
N ASP A 307 22.06 -11.35 2.84
CA ASP A 307 23.36 -10.86 3.30
C ASP A 307 23.16 -9.79 4.36
N LYS A 308 23.41 -10.16 5.61
CA LYS A 308 23.37 -9.27 6.79
C LYS A 308 24.76 -8.84 7.22
N SER A 309 25.83 -9.29 6.54
CA SER A 309 27.22 -9.00 6.90
C SER A 309 27.56 -7.51 6.85
N GLY A 310 26.88 -6.75 5.99
CA GLY A 310 27.00 -5.30 5.88
C GLY A 310 26.35 -4.51 7.02
N GLY A 311 25.66 -5.16 7.98
CA GLY A 311 24.94 -4.51 9.07
C GLY A 311 23.44 -4.30 8.83
N CYS A 312 22.88 -4.90 7.77
CA CYS A 312 21.44 -4.86 7.50
C CYS A 312 20.70 -5.73 8.53
N SER A 313 19.70 -5.15 9.19
CA SER A 313 18.94 -5.81 10.26
C SER A 313 17.49 -6.11 9.88
N TYR A 314 17.11 -5.91 8.61
CA TYR A 314 15.76 -6.19 8.16
C TYR A 314 15.41 -7.68 8.38
N PRO A 315 14.29 -7.99 9.06
CA PRO A 315 14.02 -9.36 9.55
C PRO A 315 13.40 -10.28 8.49
N GLU A 316 12.99 -9.72 7.35
CA GLU A 316 12.12 -10.39 6.39
C GLU A 316 12.77 -10.44 4.99
N LEU A 317 12.36 -11.41 4.19
CA LEU A 317 12.36 -11.32 2.74
C LEU A 317 10.92 -11.14 2.30
N ARG A 318 10.63 -10.08 1.55
CA ARG A 318 9.33 -9.89 0.90
C ARG A 318 9.53 -9.97 -0.60
N ALA A 319 8.61 -10.63 -1.28
CA ALA A 319 8.52 -10.62 -2.73
C ALA A 319 7.08 -10.26 -3.11
N THR A 320 6.90 -9.26 -3.96
CA THR A 320 5.60 -8.81 -4.45
C THR A 320 5.61 -8.81 -5.98
N LEU A 321 4.70 -9.57 -6.56
CA LEU A 321 4.41 -9.67 -7.98
C LEU A 321 3.17 -8.85 -8.30
N VAL A 322 3.21 -8.03 -9.35
CA VAL A 322 2.06 -7.27 -9.86
C VAL A 322 2.07 -7.31 -11.38
N TRP A 323 0.90 -7.48 -12.00
CA TRP A 323 0.75 -7.36 -13.44
C TRP A 323 -0.47 -6.53 -13.83
N THR A 324 -0.36 -5.90 -15.00
CA THR A 324 -1.42 -5.15 -15.66
C THR A 324 -1.92 -5.97 -16.84
N GLU A 325 -3.21 -6.29 -16.86
CA GLU A 325 -3.83 -7.14 -17.88
C GLU A 325 -5.02 -6.42 -18.56
N PRO A 326 -5.58 -6.93 -19.68
CA PRO A 326 -6.76 -6.33 -20.28
C PRO A 326 -7.95 -6.23 -19.32
N GLY A 327 -8.82 -5.25 -19.58
CA GLY A 327 -10.06 -5.09 -18.83
C GLY A 327 -11.04 -6.22 -19.14
N SER A 328 -11.62 -6.82 -18.09
CA SER A 328 -12.55 -7.95 -18.19
C SER A 328 -13.95 -7.53 -18.63
N GLN A 329 -14.86 -8.48 -18.82
CA GLN A 329 -16.26 -8.19 -19.10
C GLN A 329 -16.95 -7.56 -17.87
N SER A 330 -17.71 -6.49 -18.06
CA SER A 330 -18.49 -5.89 -16.96
C SER A 330 -19.45 -6.90 -16.35
N GLY A 331 -19.46 -7.00 -15.02
CA GLY A 331 -20.23 -7.99 -14.27
C GLY A 331 -19.61 -9.39 -14.25
N CYS A 332 -18.33 -9.54 -14.63
CA CYS A 332 -17.59 -10.80 -14.49
C CYS A 332 -17.71 -11.38 -13.07
N LYS A 333 -17.88 -12.70 -13.01
CA LYS A 333 -17.89 -13.47 -11.76
C LYS A 333 -16.48 -13.78 -11.25
N PHE A 334 -15.55 -13.92 -12.20
CA PHE A 334 -14.11 -14.02 -11.99
C PHE A 334 -13.48 -13.07 -13.00
N CYS A 335 -12.89 -11.98 -12.54
CA CYS A 335 -12.45 -10.92 -13.44
C CYS A 335 -10.99 -11.03 -13.86
N LEU A 336 -10.18 -11.82 -13.15
CA LEU A 336 -8.81 -12.15 -13.55
C LEU A 336 -8.83 -12.88 -14.91
N ILE A 337 -7.97 -12.46 -15.85
CA ILE A 337 -7.87 -13.06 -17.18
C ILE A 337 -6.58 -13.90 -17.24
N ASN A 338 -5.46 -13.25 -16.95
CA ASN A 338 -4.13 -13.83 -16.96
C ASN A 338 -3.75 -14.20 -15.52
N ASP A 339 -3.54 -15.49 -15.30
CA ASP A 339 -3.23 -16.09 -14.00
C ASP A 339 -1.71 -16.32 -13.90
N LEU A 340 -1.05 -15.44 -13.14
CA LEU A 340 0.38 -15.53 -12.82
C LEU A 340 0.52 -15.93 -11.36
N ASP A 341 1.57 -16.68 -11.06
CA ASP A 341 1.82 -17.18 -9.70
C ASP A 341 3.21 -16.86 -9.21
N LEU A 342 3.28 -16.39 -7.97
CA LEU A 342 4.46 -16.15 -7.17
C LEU A 342 4.64 -17.30 -6.20
N THR A 343 5.84 -17.86 -6.16
CA THR A 343 6.31 -18.68 -5.04
C THR A 343 7.66 -18.20 -4.56
N VAL A 344 7.92 -18.32 -3.25
CA VAL A 344 9.24 -18.09 -2.67
C VAL A 344 9.68 -19.38 -2.00
N THR A 345 10.78 -19.95 -2.44
CA THR A 345 11.26 -21.25 -1.95
C THR A 345 12.60 -21.09 -1.28
N LYS A 346 12.69 -21.48 -0.01
CA LYS A 346 13.96 -21.60 0.71
C LYS A 346 14.68 -22.86 0.26
N VAL A 347 15.96 -22.75 -0.07
CA VAL A 347 16.79 -23.88 -0.53
C VAL A 347 18.02 -24.08 0.35
N ASP A 348 18.54 -25.30 0.39
CA ASP A 348 19.82 -25.61 1.04
C ASP A 348 21.01 -25.27 0.14
N GLY A 349 22.24 -25.47 0.64
CA GLY A 349 23.47 -25.18 -0.12
C GLY A 349 23.69 -26.03 -1.38
N ASN A 350 22.87 -27.07 -1.60
CA ASN A 350 22.86 -27.89 -2.81
C ASN A 350 21.66 -27.55 -3.73
N GLY A 351 20.84 -26.56 -3.37
CA GLY A 351 19.64 -26.16 -4.10
C GLY A 351 18.41 -27.03 -3.83
N MET A 352 18.43 -27.91 -2.82
CA MET A 352 17.23 -28.69 -2.47
C MET A 352 16.22 -27.82 -1.72
N VAL A 353 14.95 -27.97 -2.11
CA VAL A 353 13.81 -27.27 -1.48
C VAL A 353 13.67 -27.67 -0.01
N MET A 354 13.72 -26.68 0.87
CA MET A 354 13.47 -26.84 2.30
C MET A 354 12.04 -26.45 2.66
N GLU A 355 11.55 -25.35 2.10
CA GLU A 355 10.24 -24.79 2.40
C GLU A 355 9.76 -23.89 1.26
N THR A 356 8.45 -23.94 0.95
CA THR A 356 7.83 -23.07 -0.07
C THR A 356 6.77 -22.20 0.59
N TYR A 357 6.86 -20.90 0.31
CA TYR A 357 5.95 -19.86 0.76
C TYR A 357 5.06 -19.43 -0.39
N TYR A 358 3.77 -19.39 -0.13
CA TYR A 358 2.74 -19.02 -1.10
C TYR A 358 2.23 -17.59 -0.85
N PRO A 359 1.66 -16.95 -1.88
CA PRO A 359 1.34 -15.54 -1.80
C PRO A 359 0.03 -15.30 -1.04
N ASN A 360 -0.15 -14.06 -0.59
CA ASN A 360 -1.39 -13.54 -0.02
C ASN A 360 -1.94 -14.37 1.15
N GLY A 361 -1.04 -15.01 1.92
CA GLY A 361 -1.39 -15.80 3.11
C GLY A 361 -2.05 -17.15 2.79
N LYS A 362 -2.05 -17.56 1.51
CA LYS A 362 -2.61 -18.84 1.08
C LYS A 362 -1.62 -19.99 1.33
N ASN A 363 -2.11 -21.23 1.24
CA ASN A 363 -1.30 -22.46 1.25
C ASN A 363 -1.06 -23.00 -0.17
N GLY A 364 -1.23 -22.15 -1.18
CA GLY A 364 -1.18 -22.48 -2.59
C GLY A 364 -1.32 -21.22 -3.44
N ARG A 365 -1.43 -21.41 -4.75
CA ARG A 365 -1.62 -20.37 -5.78
C ARG A 365 -2.78 -19.41 -5.49
N ASP A 366 -2.65 -18.13 -5.84
CA ASP A 366 -3.74 -17.14 -5.77
C ASP A 366 -4.37 -16.86 -7.14
N THR A 367 -5.36 -17.66 -7.49
CA THR A 367 -6.08 -17.55 -8.78
C THR A 367 -7.13 -16.43 -8.84
N THR A 368 -7.06 -15.43 -7.94
CA THR A 368 -8.08 -14.37 -7.81
C THR A 368 -7.49 -12.98 -8.05
N ASN A 369 -6.32 -12.68 -7.50
CA ASN A 369 -5.75 -11.33 -7.47
C ASN A 369 -4.65 -11.15 -8.52
N ASN A 370 -4.59 -9.99 -9.17
CA ASN A 370 -3.49 -9.61 -10.07
C ASN A 370 -2.29 -8.98 -9.35
N ALA A 371 -2.19 -9.25 -8.05
CA ALA A 371 -1.10 -8.84 -7.19
C ALA A 371 -0.92 -9.91 -6.10
N GLU A 372 0.30 -10.34 -5.90
CA GLU A 372 0.65 -11.45 -5.04
C GLU A 372 1.88 -11.08 -4.21
N ARG A 373 1.82 -11.26 -2.89
CA ARG A 373 2.99 -11.06 -2.01
C ARG A 373 3.22 -12.25 -1.10
N ALA A 374 4.46 -12.70 -1.05
CA ALA A 374 4.96 -13.65 -0.07
C ALA A 374 5.92 -12.93 0.90
N ILE A 375 5.80 -13.23 2.19
CA ILE A 375 6.68 -12.71 3.24
C ILE A 375 7.28 -13.89 3.98
N VAL A 376 8.61 -13.94 4.01
CA VAL A 376 9.39 -14.89 4.79
C VAL A 376 10.00 -14.15 5.97
N GLY A 377 9.53 -14.46 7.17
CA GLY A 377 10.04 -13.86 8.40
C GLY A 377 11.28 -14.56 8.96
N ASN A 378 11.95 -13.90 9.91
CA ASN A 378 13.10 -14.44 10.64
C ASN A 378 14.26 -14.93 9.74
N THR A 379 14.53 -14.19 8.66
CA THR A 379 15.64 -14.52 7.74
C THR A 379 16.98 -14.48 8.46
N LYS A 380 17.89 -15.39 8.09
CA LYS A 380 19.25 -15.48 8.62
C LYS A 380 20.26 -15.13 7.55
N ASP A 381 21.42 -14.65 7.99
CA ASP A 381 22.56 -14.42 7.10
C ASP A 381 22.93 -15.73 6.38
N GLY A 382 23.13 -15.64 5.07
CA GLY A 382 23.41 -16.79 4.19
C GLY A 382 22.19 -17.63 3.78
N ASP A 383 20.96 -17.31 4.25
CA ASP A 383 19.77 -17.99 3.74
C ASP A 383 19.64 -17.76 2.22
N GLN A 384 19.34 -18.84 1.48
CA GLN A 384 19.13 -18.79 0.03
C GLN A 384 17.67 -19.06 -0.32
N PHE A 385 17.15 -18.26 -1.24
CA PHE A 385 15.79 -18.34 -1.74
C PHE A 385 15.76 -18.31 -3.26
N VAL A 386 14.78 -19.00 -3.83
CA VAL A 386 14.39 -18.89 -5.25
C VAL A 386 13.00 -18.28 -5.28
N VAL A 387 12.89 -17.10 -5.88
CA VAL A 387 11.60 -16.46 -6.16
C VAL A 387 11.20 -16.83 -7.58
N THR A 388 10.03 -17.44 -7.74
CA THR A 388 9.55 -17.92 -9.05
C THR A 388 8.28 -17.19 -9.44
N VAL A 389 8.22 -16.74 -10.69
CA VAL A 389 7.03 -16.20 -11.35
C VAL A 389 6.64 -17.12 -12.49
N SER A 390 5.45 -17.70 -12.45
CA SER A 390 4.94 -18.62 -13.47
C SER A 390 3.74 -18.03 -14.20
N GLY A 391 3.66 -18.21 -15.52
CA GLY A 391 2.49 -17.85 -16.32
C GLY A 391 1.58 -19.07 -16.47
N THR A 392 0.66 -19.31 -15.54
CA THR A 392 -0.04 -20.61 -15.50
C THR A 392 -1.21 -20.70 -16.47
N ASN A 393 -1.91 -19.59 -16.71
CA ASN A 393 -2.98 -19.54 -17.70
C ASN A 393 -3.11 -18.13 -18.25
N LEU A 394 -2.67 -17.92 -19.50
CA LEU A 394 -2.70 -16.61 -20.16
C LEU A 394 -3.67 -16.63 -21.36
N GLU A 395 -4.43 -15.55 -21.53
CA GLU A 395 -5.22 -15.29 -22.75
C GLU A 395 -4.31 -14.90 -23.94
N SER A 396 -3.14 -14.32 -23.66
CA SER A 396 -2.14 -13.93 -24.64
C SER A 396 -0.85 -14.77 -24.53
N ASP A 397 -0.06 -14.81 -25.61
CA ASP A 397 1.20 -15.59 -25.66
C ASP A 397 2.19 -15.25 -24.52
N ARG A 398 2.10 -14.04 -23.97
CA ARG A 398 2.89 -13.58 -22.83
C ARG A 398 2.14 -12.54 -22.00
N GLN A 399 2.50 -12.40 -20.73
CA GLN A 399 2.01 -11.35 -19.83
C GLN A 399 3.18 -10.66 -19.15
N LYS A 400 3.24 -9.32 -19.28
CA LYS A 400 4.21 -8.48 -18.57
C LYS A 400 3.93 -8.46 -17.08
N TYR A 401 4.97 -8.39 -16.25
CA TYR A 401 4.84 -8.22 -14.82
C TYR A 401 5.99 -7.41 -14.24
N ALA A 402 5.78 -6.90 -13.04
CA ALA A 402 6.84 -6.39 -12.19
C ALA A 402 6.93 -7.26 -10.93
N VAL A 403 8.13 -7.66 -10.55
CA VAL A 403 8.41 -8.31 -9.26
C VAL A 403 9.40 -7.47 -8.48
N VAL A 404 9.08 -7.22 -7.22
CA VAL A 404 9.92 -6.46 -6.29
C VAL A 404 10.23 -7.33 -5.09
N MET A 405 11.49 -7.41 -4.73
CA MET A 405 11.98 -8.08 -3.55
C MET A 405 12.59 -7.07 -2.60
N SER A 406 12.33 -7.22 -1.30
CA SER A 406 12.96 -6.43 -0.26
C SER A 406 13.51 -7.30 0.85
N GLY A 407 14.71 -6.99 1.30
CA GLY A 407 15.42 -7.78 2.29
C GLY A 407 16.77 -7.18 2.63
N CYS A 408 17.66 -8.03 3.13
CA CYS A 408 19.08 -7.72 3.25
C CYS A 408 19.83 -8.42 2.12
N PHE A 409 20.46 -7.64 1.25
CA PHE A 409 21.19 -8.03 0.06
C PHE A 409 22.61 -7.44 0.13
N GLY A 410 23.58 -8.00 -0.61
CA GLY A 410 25.00 -7.63 -0.52
C GLY A 410 25.40 -6.22 -0.97
N GLY A 411 24.45 -5.29 -1.09
CA GLY A 411 24.76 -3.86 -1.08
C GLY A 411 25.17 -3.43 0.33
N SER A 412 26.06 -2.45 0.47
CA SER A 412 26.49 -1.98 1.79
C SER A 412 25.30 -1.56 2.64
N ALA A 413 25.09 -2.19 3.79
CA ALA A 413 24.16 -1.65 4.76
C ALA A 413 24.78 -0.39 5.36
N VAL A 414 23.95 0.62 5.57
CA VAL A 414 24.35 1.74 6.41
C VAL A 414 23.30 1.91 7.49
N SER A 415 23.80 1.84 8.72
CA SER A 415 23.05 1.91 9.97
C SER A 415 21.97 2.98 9.95
N SER A 416 20.74 2.62 10.33
CA SER A 416 19.70 3.59 10.66
C SER A 416 20.07 4.34 11.95
N ALA A 417 20.61 5.53 11.82
CA ALA A 417 20.54 6.55 12.87
C ALA A 417 19.26 7.36 12.64
N GLY A 418 18.13 6.82 13.08
CA GLY A 418 16.83 7.49 13.01
C GLY A 418 15.72 6.54 13.43
N GLY A 419 15.12 6.79 14.60
CA GLY A 419 13.88 6.16 15.01
C GLY A 419 12.79 6.43 13.97
N ASN A 420 11.86 5.50 13.81
CA ASN A 420 10.79 5.63 12.85
C ASN A 420 9.93 6.85 13.20
N ALA A 421 9.45 7.61 12.21
CA ALA A 421 8.56 8.77 12.41
C ALA A 421 7.19 8.44 13.05
N PHE A 422 6.97 7.19 13.46
CA PHE A 422 5.76 6.70 14.12
C PHE A 422 6.07 5.84 15.36
N GLU A 423 7.33 5.77 15.81
CA GLU A 423 7.69 5.01 17.03
C GLU A 423 7.55 5.82 18.33
N ASP A 424 7.20 7.11 18.26
CA ASP A 424 7.05 7.97 19.44
C ASP A 424 5.63 8.06 20.01
N ASP A 425 4.72 7.15 19.65
CA ASP A 425 3.41 7.06 20.32
C ASP A 425 2.86 5.62 20.35
N ASP A 426 3.56 4.72 21.05
CA ASP A 426 2.86 3.88 22.03
C ASP A 426 3.84 3.20 23.01
N SER A 427 3.64 3.52 24.29
CA SER A 427 4.39 2.98 25.41
C SER A 427 4.34 1.45 25.46
N ASN A 428 5.53 0.84 25.48
CA ASN A 428 5.95 -0.41 26.12
C ASN A 428 4.92 -1.51 26.47
N ASP A 429 5.37 -2.74 26.18
CA ASP A 429 4.86 -4.05 26.60
C ASP A 429 3.64 -4.63 25.86
N ARG A 430 3.91 -5.30 24.73
CA ARG A 430 3.15 -6.50 24.30
C ARG A 430 3.83 -7.42 23.28
N ARG A 431 5.12 -7.25 22.97
CA ARG A 431 5.89 -8.22 22.16
C ARG A 431 6.53 -9.34 23.01
N LYS A 432 5.73 -10.02 23.82
CA LYS A 432 6.15 -11.26 24.48
C LYS A 432 5.05 -12.31 24.38
N PHE A 433 5.43 -13.46 23.80
CA PHE A 433 4.75 -14.76 23.76
C PHE A 433 3.72 -15.03 22.65
N ILE A 434 4.20 -15.61 21.53
CA ILE A 434 3.56 -16.78 20.90
C ILE A 434 4.67 -17.83 20.71
N LEU A 435 4.75 -18.76 21.65
CA LEU A 435 5.60 -19.95 21.55
C LEU A 435 5.05 -21.00 22.51
N ILE A 436 4.00 -21.73 22.12
CA ILE A 436 3.68 -23.03 22.72
C ILE A 436 3.25 -23.96 21.60
N GLY A 437 4.04 -25.03 21.45
CA GLY A 437 3.85 -26.09 20.48
C GLY A 437 2.78 -27.11 20.84
N VAL A 438 2.52 -27.94 19.84
CA VAL A 438 1.63 -29.10 19.82
C VAL A 438 2.02 -30.12 20.89
N GLY A 439 1.03 -30.62 21.63
CA GLY A 439 1.18 -31.76 22.54
C GLY A 439 -0.19 -32.21 23.08
N ALA A 440 -0.65 -33.37 22.62
CA ALA A 440 -1.95 -33.96 22.89
C ALA A 440 -2.15 -34.44 24.34
N GLY A 441 -3.41 -34.35 24.82
CA GLY A 441 -4.08 -35.49 25.46
C GLY A 441 -4.09 -35.62 27.00
N VAL A 442 -5.33 -35.63 27.51
CA VAL A 442 -5.84 -36.44 28.65
C VAL A 442 -5.95 -35.79 30.05
N ALA A 443 -7.21 -35.45 30.36
CA ALA A 443 -8.00 -35.68 31.59
C ALA A 443 -7.59 -35.15 32.99
N ALA A 444 -8.49 -34.31 33.50
CA ALA A 444 -9.16 -34.36 34.82
C ALA A 444 -8.37 -34.04 36.11
N ILE A 445 -8.84 -33.02 36.86
CA ILE A 445 -9.56 -33.13 38.16
C ILE A 445 -9.63 -31.74 38.85
N LEU A 446 -10.83 -31.40 39.31
CA LEU A 446 -11.21 -30.29 40.20
C LEU A 446 -10.52 -30.35 41.57
N VAL A 447 -10.09 -29.21 42.15
CA VAL A 447 -10.25 -28.87 43.58
C VAL A 447 -10.24 -27.34 43.78
N PHE A 448 -11.30 -26.83 44.42
CA PHE A 448 -11.46 -25.50 45.04
C PHE A 448 -10.60 -25.36 46.30
N ILE A 449 -10.10 -24.15 46.65
CA ILE A 449 -10.05 -23.63 48.04
C ILE A 449 -9.82 -22.11 48.06
N PHE A 450 -10.59 -21.46 48.93
CA PHE A 450 -10.65 -20.04 49.32
C PHE A 450 -9.57 -19.66 50.37
N CYS A 451 -9.16 -18.38 50.42
CA CYS A 451 -8.91 -17.54 51.64
C CYS A 451 -8.00 -16.34 51.27
N ILE A 452 -8.44 -15.08 51.30
CA ILE A 452 -8.69 -14.15 52.43
C ILE A 452 -7.41 -13.49 53.02
N CYS A 453 -7.47 -12.14 53.06
CA CYS A 453 -6.92 -11.18 54.03
C CYS A 453 -5.69 -10.28 53.72
N CYS A 454 -6.01 -8.97 53.75
CA CYS A 454 -5.41 -7.90 54.58
C CYS A 454 -4.33 -6.93 54.03
N CYS A 455 -4.78 -5.68 53.85
CA CYS A 455 -4.27 -4.42 54.45
C CYS A 455 -2.77 -4.06 54.42
N LYS A 456 -2.44 -2.89 53.83
CA LYS A 456 -2.07 -1.67 54.61
C LYS A 456 -1.90 -0.39 53.75
N ARG A 457 -2.57 0.68 54.19
CA ARG A 457 -2.34 2.10 53.87
C ARG A 457 -0.97 2.58 54.34
N ARG A 458 -0.40 3.60 53.68
CA ARG A 458 0.36 4.70 54.32
C ARG A 458 -0.03 6.05 53.70
N LYS A 459 -0.61 6.87 54.59
CA LYS A 459 -0.89 8.32 54.62
C LYS A 459 -1.49 9.00 53.39
#